data_AF-A0A4C2A862-F1
#
_entry.id   AF-A0A4C2A862-F1
#
_cell.length_a   1.000
_cell.length_b   1.000
_cell.length_c   1.000
_cell.angle_alpha   90.00
_cell.angle_beta   90.00
_cell.angle_gamma   90.00
#
_symmetry.space_group_name_H-M   'P 1'
#
loop_
_entity.id
_entity.type
_entity.pdbx_description
1 polymer ?
#
loop_
_entity_poly.entity_id
_entity_poly.type
_entity_poly.pdbx_seq_one_letter_code
_entity_poly.pdbx_strand_id
1 'polypeptide(L)'
;MTRRRHPSLNGGGVRHTALALQTDQAFSKVSNIPESMIPNQYGIVGLLTFIRAAESDPSLVSLALGQDLTALGLNLNSPDNLYLTFAGPWADTPCRPQDMDYHVPPEYLINGSIREKLASLRLNRYKEDLLFYLFYCFVGDVLQIAAAAELYNRDWRYHMEEKVWISQAPGMPMVEKTSTYERGTYYFFDAHNWRKVAKEFHLDYSKLEGRPQLPPHVLS
;
A
#
# COMPACT_ATOMS: atom_id res chain seq x y z
N MET A 1 -66.94 49.10 -40.71
CA MET A 1 -66.10 49.15 -41.93
C MET A 1 -64.96 50.11 -41.61
N THR A 2 -63.67 49.78 -41.60
CA THR A 2 -62.90 48.89 -42.49
C THR A 2 -61.61 48.49 -41.78
N ARG A 3 -61.22 47.22 -41.91
CA ARG A 3 -60.03 46.59 -41.33
C ARG A 3 -58.80 46.99 -42.16
N ARG A 4 -57.77 47.61 -41.57
CA ARG A 4 -56.42 47.71 -42.19
C ARG A 4 -55.50 46.67 -41.55
N ARG A 5 -54.91 45.83 -42.41
CA ARG A 5 -53.86 44.84 -42.09
C ARG A 5 -52.47 45.41 -42.38
N HIS A 6 -51.48 44.80 -41.70
CA HIS A 6 -50.06 44.55 -42.02
C HIS A 6 -49.06 45.14 -40.99
N PRO A 7 -47.89 44.51 -40.78
CA PRO A 7 -47.60 43.07 -40.72
C PRO A 7 -46.84 42.65 -39.44
N SER A 8 -46.83 41.35 -39.19
CA SER A 8 -46.10 40.67 -38.11
C SER A 8 -44.60 40.76 -38.31
N LEU A 9 -43.88 41.29 -37.32
CA LEU A 9 -42.42 41.16 -37.21
C LEU A 9 -42.09 39.73 -36.81
N ASN A 10 -41.50 38.99 -37.74
CA ASN A 10 -41.01 37.63 -37.56
C ASN A 10 -39.69 37.69 -36.78
N GLY A 11 -39.76 37.61 -35.45
CA GLY A 11 -38.59 37.44 -34.59
C GLY A 11 -38.14 35.99 -34.58
N GLY A 12 -37.33 35.60 -35.57
CA GLY A 12 -36.67 34.29 -35.61
C GLY A 12 -35.67 34.18 -34.46
N GLY A 13 -36.08 33.57 -33.35
CA GLY A 13 -35.17 33.16 -32.29
C GLY A 13 -34.23 32.08 -32.83
N VAL A 14 -32.97 32.44 -33.04
CA VAL A 14 -31.89 31.49 -33.36
C VAL A 14 -31.72 30.58 -32.15
N ARG A 15 -32.26 29.37 -32.24
CA ARG A 15 -31.92 28.28 -31.30
C ARG A 15 -30.48 27.87 -31.58
N HIS A 16 -29.53 28.40 -30.82
CA HIS A 16 -28.20 27.79 -30.73
C HIS A 16 -28.33 26.46 -30.01
N THR A 17 -28.68 25.40 -30.74
CA THR A 17 -28.37 24.04 -30.29
C THR A 17 -26.85 23.91 -30.36
N ALA A 18 -26.16 24.16 -29.25
CA ALA A 18 -24.76 23.80 -29.14
C ALA A 18 -24.69 22.27 -29.34
N LEU A 19 -24.23 21.84 -30.52
CA LEU A 19 -23.93 20.45 -30.76
C LEU A 19 -22.79 20.08 -29.82
N ALA A 20 -23.00 19.11 -28.95
CA ALA A 20 -21.93 18.60 -28.10
C ALA A 20 -20.79 18.05 -28.98
N LEU A 21 -19.55 18.19 -28.50
CA LEU A 21 -18.39 17.57 -29.13
C LEU A 21 -18.67 16.07 -29.28
N GLN A 22 -18.51 15.56 -30.50
CA GLN A 22 -18.73 14.13 -30.80
C GLN A 22 -17.40 13.48 -31.15
N THR A 23 -17.18 12.30 -30.62
CA THR A 23 -16.03 11.45 -30.95
C THR A 23 -16.52 10.24 -31.73
N ASP A 24 -15.80 9.86 -32.78
CA ASP A 24 -16.07 8.61 -33.49
C ASP A 24 -15.89 7.38 -32.58
N GLN A 25 -16.44 6.23 -32.94
CA GLN A 25 -16.34 4.97 -32.18
C GLN A 25 -14.89 4.50 -31.96
N ALA A 26 -13.98 4.90 -32.85
CA ALA A 26 -12.54 4.68 -32.75
C ALA A 26 -11.77 5.84 -32.10
N PHE A 27 -12.47 6.89 -31.63
CA PHE A 27 -11.93 8.09 -30.97
C PHE A 27 -10.83 8.86 -31.74
N SER A 28 -10.62 8.55 -33.02
CA SER A 28 -9.56 9.12 -33.86
C SER A 28 -9.89 10.51 -34.43
N LYS A 29 -11.16 10.94 -34.33
CA LYS A 29 -11.64 12.20 -34.88
C LYS A 29 -12.69 12.84 -33.97
N VAL A 30 -12.45 14.09 -33.59
CA VAL A 30 -13.41 14.94 -32.87
C VAL A 30 -14.15 15.81 -33.89
N SER A 31 -15.48 15.74 -33.89
CA SER A 31 -16.38 16.49 -34.77
C SER A 31 -17.25 17.47 -33.98
N ASN A 32 -17.92 18.38 -34.68
CA ASN A 32 -18.70 19.50 -34.12
C ASN A 32 -17.88 20.49 -33.28
N ILE A 33 -16.63 20.76 -33.68
CA ILE A 33 -15.79 21.79 -33.06
C ILE A 33 -16.32 23.17 -33.48
N PRO A 34 -16.81 24.01 -32.55
CA PRO A 34 -17.28 25.36 -32.88
C PRO A 34 -16.14 26.24 -33.43
N GLU A 35 -16.44 27.18 -34.32
CA GLU A 35 -15.43 28.11 -34.88
C GLU A 35 -14.74 28.99 -33.82
N SER A 36 -15.39 29.22 -32.68
CA SER A 36 -14.81 29.92 -31.53
C SER A 36 -13.86 29.07 -30.69
N MET A 37 -13.76 27.77 -30.96
CA MET A 37 -12.95 26.82 -30.20
C MET A 37 -11.62 26.57 -30.91
N ILE A 38 -10.55 26.43 -30.13
CA ILE A 38 -9.21 26.10 -30.63
C ILE A 38 -9.19 24.62 -31.08
N PRO A 39 -9.01 24.31 -32.38
CA PRO A 39 -9.10 22.94 -32.90
C PRO A 39 -7.77 22.18 -32.85
N ASN A 40 -6.71 22.77 -32.31
CA ASN A 40 -5.37 22.20 -32.29
C ASN A 40 -5.05 21.48 -30.95
N GLN A 41 -3.83 20.95 -30.85
CA GLN A 41 -3.34 20.20 -29.68
C GLN A 41 -3.32 20.98 -28.36
N TYR A 42 -3.37 22.32 -28.41
CA TYR A 42 -3.37 23.19 -27.24
C TYR A 42 -4.80 23.55 -26.76
N GLY A 43 -5.83 23.15 -27.50
CA GLY A 43 -7.24 23.34 -27.14
C GLY A 43 -7.85 22.12 -26.41
N ILE A 44 -9.11 22.24 -26.00
CA ILE A 44 -9.86 21.16 -25.33
C ILE A 44 -9.99 19.89 -26.19
N VAL A 45 -9.97 20.05 -27.52
CA VAL A 45 -9.93 18.95 -28.49
C VAL A 45 -8.62 18.17 -28.40
N GLY A 46 -7.49 18.87 -28.24
CA GLY A 46 -6.18 18.27 -28.00
C GLY A 46 -6.13 17.49 -26.68
N LEU A 47 -6.63 18.08 -25.60
CA LEU A 47 -6.70 17.43 -24.29
C LEU A 47 -7.56 16.15 -24.34
N LEU A 48 -8.73 16.20 -24.96
CA LEU A 48 -9.61 15.04 -25.09
C LEU A 48 -8.94 13.92 -25.90
N THR A 49 -8.31 14.27 -27.02
CA THR A 49 -7.55 13.31 -27.83
C THR A 49 -6.42 12.68 -27.01
N PHE A 50 -5.72 13.45 -26.17
CA PHE A 50 -4.64 12.98 -25.31
C PHE A 50 -5.13 12.02 -24.20
N ILE A 51 -6.22 12.37 -23.50
CA ILE A 51 -6.86 11.50 -22.50
C ILE A 51 -7.30 10.17 -23.12
N ARG A 52 -7.84 10.20 -24.35
CA ARG A 52 -8.27 8.99 -25.06
C ARG A 52 -7.10 8.15 -25.55
N ALA A 53 -6.03 8.79 -26.04
CA ALA A 53 -4.82 8.08 -26.42
C ALA A 53 -4.22 7.29 -25.24
N ALA A 54 -4.32 7.83 -24.02
CA ALA A 54 -3.92 7.14 -22.80
C ALA A 54 -4.75 5.88 -22.47
N GLU A 55 -5.98 5.72 -22.99
CA GLU A 55 -6.73 4.47 -22.85
C GLU A 55 -6.10 3.32 -23.65
N SER A 56 -5.38 3.64 -24.72
CA SER A 56 -4.71 2.69 -25.61
C SER A 56 -3.21 2.53 -25.37
N ASP A 57 -2.54 3.55 -24.81
CA ASP A 57 -1.11 3.57 -24.56
C ASP A 57 -0.80 3.73 -23.06
N PRO A 58 -0.33 2.66 -22.38
CA PRO A 58 0.04 2.69 -20.97
C PRO A 58 1.11 3.74 -20.62
N SER A 59 1.96 4.14 -21.57
CA SER A 59 3.01 5.14 -21.33
C SER A 59 2.44 6.56 -21.18
N LEU A 60 1.29 6.85 -21.79
CA LEU A 60 0.62 8.14 -21.73
C LEU A 60 -0.32 8.27 -20.53
N VAL A 61 -0.74 7.15 -19.93
CA VAL A 61 -1.63 7.13 -18.74
C VAL A 61 -1.10 8.02 -17.62
N SER A 62 0.17 7.88 -17.26
CA SER A 62 0.77 8.65 -16.16
C SER A 62 0.77 10.16 -16.43
N LEU A 63 0.95 10.58 -17.69
CA LEU A 63 0.98 12.00 -18.06
C LEU A 63 -0.41 12.58 -18.30
N ALA A 64 -1.36 11.80 -18.85
CA ALA A 64 -2.69 12.27 -19.22
C ALA A 64 -3.71 12.16 -18.09
N LEU A 65 -3.72 11.02 -17.39
CA LEU A 65 -4.67 10.70 -16.33
C LEU A 65 -4.05 10.88 -14.94
N GLY A 66 -2.72 10.86 -14.85
CA GLY A 66 -2.00 10.93 -13.59
C GLY A 66 -1.79 9.55 -12.95
N GLN A 67 -1.20 9.57 -11.76
CA GLN A 67 -1.08 8.42 -10.88
C GLN A 67 -1.56 8.79 -9.49
N ASP A 68 -2.09 7.81 -8.76
CA ASP A 68 -2.39 8.01 -7.35
C ASP A 68 -1.09 8.14 -6.56
N LEU A 69 -0.77 9.37 -6.18
CA LEU A 69 0.46 9.67 -5.44
C LEU A 69 0.44 9.10 -4.02
N THR A 70 -0.74 8.75 -3.48
CA THR A 70 -0.85 8.13 -2.15
C THR A 70 -0.40 6.67 -2.15
N ALA A 71 -0.36 6.04 -3.34
CA ALA A 71 0.14 4.68 -3.53
C ALA A 71 1.68 4.61 -3.62
N LEU A 72 2.40 5.74 -3.59
CA LEU A 72 3.86 5.81 -3.70
C LEU A 72 4.60 5.55 -2.37
N GLY A 73 3.92 5.04 -1.33
CA GLY A 73 4.56 4.72 -0.05
C GLY A 73 4.93 5.93 0.81
N LEU A 74 4.48 7.14 0.43
CA LEU A 74 4.67 8.38 1.19
C LEU A 74 3.41 8.74 1.96
N ASN A 75 3.55 9.06 3.24
CA ASN A 75 2.44 9.60 4.02
C ASN A 75 2.23 11.10 3.74
N LEU A 76 1.56 11.42 2.64
CA LEU A 76 1.27 12.81 2.23
C LEU A 76 0.36 13.57 3.22
N ASN A 77 -0.25 12.86 4.17
CA ASN A 77 -1.07 13.43 5.25
C ASN A 77 -0.27 13.66 6.54
N SER A 78 1.02 13.37 6.55
CA SER A 78 1.89 13.60 7.72
C SER A 78 1.96 15.09 8.07
N PRO A 79 1.80 15.48 9.35
CA PRO A 79 2.06 16.84 9.79
C PRO A 79 3.57 17.16 9.79
N ASP A 80 4.43 16.14 9.81
CA ASP A 80 5.88 16.25 9.85
C ASP A 80 6.53 16.21 8.46
N ASN A 81 7.75 16.73 8.38
CA ASN A 81 8.56 16.74 7.17
C ASN A 81 8.97 15.32 6.72
N LEU A 82 8.63 14.95 5.48
CA LEU A 82 8.94 13.63 4.92
C LEU A 82 10.43 13.44 4.55
N TYR A 83 11.16 14.53 4.30
CA TYR A 83 12.55 14.44 3.81
C TYR A 83 13.51 13.83 4.83
N LEU A 84 13.18 13.88 6.13
CA LEU A 84 14.03 13.36 7.20
C LEU A 84 14.12 11.84 7.17
N THR A 85 13.08 11.16 6.71
CA THR A 85 13.00 9.69 6.59
C THR A 85 12.86 9.27 5.13
N PHE A 86 13.32 10.10 4.19
CA PHE A 86 13.21 9.78 2.77
C PHE A 86 14.25 8.74 2.36
N ALA A 87 13.80 7.50 2.14
CA ALA A 87 14.67 6.37 1.77
C ALA A 87 15.17 6.39 0.32
N GLY A 88 14.65 7.30 -0.50
CA GLY A 88 15.07 7.48 -1.88
C GLY A 88 13.92 7.34 -2.87
N PRO A 89 14.17 7.62 -4.16
CA PRO A 89 13.12 7.74 -5.17
C PRO A 89 12.47 6.41 -5.60
N TRP A 90 13.04 5.26 -5.22
CA TRP A 90 12.50 3.92 -5.52
C TRP A 90 12.11 3.13 -4.26
N ALA A 91 12.11 3.78 -3.10
CA ALA A 91 11.75 3.11 -1.86
C ALA A 91 10.25 3.20 -1.64
N ASP A 92 9.63 2.04 -1.36
CA ASP A 92 8.18 1.96 -1.06
C ASP A 92 7.86 2.31 0.40
N THR A 93 8.89 2.51 1.24
CA THR A 93 8.74 2.83 2.66
C THR A 93 9.77 3.85 3.13
N PRO A 94 9.47 4.65 4.17
CA PRO A 94 10.44 5.56 4.78
C PRO A 94 11.67 4.84 5.35
N CYS A 95 12.77 5.57 5.52
CA CYS A 95 13.97 5.07 6.22
C CYS A 95 13.60 4.57 7.61
N ARG A 96 14.09 3.39 7.95
CA ARG A 96 13.96 2.85 9.29
C ARG A 96 15.05 3.46 10.17
N PRO A 97 14.85 3.56 11.50
CA PRO A 97 15.87 4.12 12.39
C PRO A 97 17.24 3.44 12.27
N GLN A 98 17.28 2.14 11.99
CA GLN A 98 18.54 1.39 11.79
C GLN A 98 19.25 1.69 10.46
N ASP A 99 18.56 2.28 9.47
CA ASP A 99 19.14 2.66 8.18
C ASP A 99 19.71 4.08 8.22
N MET A 100 19.43 4.84 9.29
CA MET A 100 19.85 6.22 9.45
C MET A 100 21.13 6.30 10.27
N ASP A 101 22.16 6.92 9.69
CA ASP A 101 23.37 7.24 10.43
C ASP A 101 23.08 8.29 11.50
N TYR A 102 23.48 7.99 12.73
CA TYR A 102 23.35 8.92 13.85
C TYR A 102 24.69 9.05 14.56
N HIS A 103 25.04 10.27 14.96
CA HIS A 103 26.25 10.53 15.71
C HIS A 103 26.10 10.03 17.15
N VAL A 104 26.47 8.77 17.37
CA VAL A 104 26.49 8.14 18.68
C VAL A 104 27.79 8.49 19.44
N PRO A 105 27.76 8.57 20.77
CA PRO A 105 28.97 8.63 21.57
C PRO A 105 29.97 7.52 21.19
N PRO A 106 31.29 7.80 21.17
CA PRO A 106 32.30 6.84 20.74
C PRO A 106 32.31 5.56 21.59
N GLU A 107 31.81 5.61 22.83
CA GLU A 107 31.67 4.48 23.72
C GLU A 107 30.69 3.40 23.20
N TYR A 108 29.75 3.76 22.32
CA TYR A 108 28.83 2.80 21.69
C TYR A 108 29.41 2.14 20.44
N LEU A 109 30.54 2.62 19.91
CA LEU A 109 31.22 2.05 18.73
C LEU A 109 32.06 0.81 19.07
N ILE A 110 31.47 -0.10 19.85
CA ILE A 110 32.15 -1.26 20.43
C ILE A 110 32.54 -2.33 19.40
N ASN A 111 31.87 -2.37 18.24
CA ASN A 111 32.06 -3.42 17.24
C ASN A 111 33.55 -3.60 16.86
N GLY A 112 34.30 -2.50 16.67
CA GLY A 112 35.73 -2.56 16.37
C GLY A 112 36.59 -3.27 17.43
N SER A 113 36.17 -3.23 18.71
CA SER A 113 36.94 -3.78 19.84
C SER A 113 36.55 -5.21 20.23
N ILE A 114 35.29 -5.61 20.00
CA ILE A 114 34.76 -6.91 20.46
C ILE A 114 34.26 -7.81 19.33
N ARG A 115 34.48 -7.45 18.06
CA ARG A 115 33.97 -8.20 16.90
C ARG A 115 34.19 -9.71 17.00
N GLU A 116 35.40 -10.12 17.37
CA GLU A 116 35.79 -11.54 17.46
C GLU A 116 35.17 -12.26 18.67
N LYS A 117 34.75 -11.51 19.69
CA LYS A 117 34.12 -12.03 20.92
C LYS A 117 32.60 -12.02 20.84
N LEU A 118 32.02 -11.32 19.86
CA LEU A 118 30.58 -11.19 19.72
C LEU A 118 29.97 -12.54 19.30
N ALA A 119 28.94 -12.97 20.03
CA ALA A 119 28.25 -14.20 19.70
C ALA A 119 27.61 -14.11 18.31
N SER A 120 27.69 -15.18 17.53
CA SER A 120 26.99 -15.25 16.26
C SER A 120 25.49 -15.13 16.48
N LEU A 121 24.80 -14.50 15.52
CA LEU A 121 23.36 -14.33 15.60
C LEU A 121 22.68 -15.70 15.56
N ARG A 122 22.03 -16.09 16.66
CA ARG A 122 21.34 -17.38 16.82
C ARG A 122 19.95 -17.13 17.35
N LEU A 123 18.97 -17.06 16.43
CA LEU A 123 17.59 -16.70 16.75
C LEU A 123 16.92 -17.63 17.77
N ASN A 124 17.27 -18.92 17.77
CA ASN A 124 16.79 -19.88 18.75
C ASN A 124 17.18 -19.54 20.21
N ARG A 125 18.21 -18.72 20.44
CA ARG A 125 18.62 -18.26 21.78
C ARG A 125 17.90 -17.00 22.24
N TYR A 126 17.23 -16.30 21.32
CA TYR A 126 16.56 -15.05 21.62
C TYR A 126 15.16 -15.26 22.18
N LYS A 127 14.69 -14.32 22.98
CA LYS A 127 13.31 -14.30 23.48
C LYS A 127 12.36 -13.90 22.35
N GLU A 128 11.08 -14.26 22.50
CA GLU A 128 10.04 -13.93 21.53
C GLU A 128 9.93 -12.43 21.27
N ASP A 129 10.13 -11.60 22.31
CA ASP A 129 10.15 -10.14 22.21
C ASP A 129 11.10 -9.62 21.10
N LEU A 130 12.33 -10.14 21.08
CA LEU A 130 13.29 -9.79 20.04
C LEU A 130 12.91 -10.39 18.67
N LEU A 131 12.27 -11.56 18.65
CA LEU A 131 11.78 -12.13 17.38
C LEU A 131 10.64 -11.27 16.79
N PHE A 132 9.73 -10.77 17.62
CA PHE A 132 8.71 -9.82 17.18
C PHE A 132 9.33 -8.52 16.69
N TYR A 133 10.34 -8.00 17.39
CA TYR A 133 11.10 -6.83 16.92
C TYR A 133 11.70 -7.06 15.54
N LEU A 134 12.39 -8.19 15.34
CA LEU A 134 12.97 -8.51 14.04
C LEU A 134 11.89 -8.65 12.95
N PHE A 135 10.76 -9.30 13.25
CA PHE A 135 9.66 -9.48 12.30
C PHE A 135 9.01 -8.17 11.85
N TYR A 136 8.74 -7.25 12.79
CA TYR A 136 8.04 -6.00 12.50
C TYR A 136 8.96 -4.86 12.03
N CYS A 137 10.26 -4.89 12.38
CA CYS A 137 11.20 -3.81 12.02
C CYS A 137 12.03 -4.11 10.77
N PHE A 138 12.16 -5.36 10.34
CA PHE A 138 12.95 -5.76 9.16
C PHE A 138 12.07 -6.27 8.02
N VAL A 139 10.98 -5.56 7.73
CA VAL A 139 10.04 -5.93 6.66
C VAL A 139 10.76 -6.05 5.31
N GLY A 140 10.52 -7.15 4.61
CA GLY A 140 11.16 -7.45 3.32
C GLY A 140 12.59 -8.00 3.43
N ASP A 141 13.13 -8.13 4.64
CA ASP A 141 14.46 -8.68 4.88
C ASP A 141 14.41 -10.19 5.20
N VAL A 142 15.54 -10.85 4.99
CA VAL A 142 15.80 -12.22 5.46
C VAL A 142 15.54 -12.37 6.96
N LEU A 143 15.88 -11.36 7.76
CA LEU A 143 15.66 -11.38 9.22
C LEU A 143 14.18 -11.51 9.59
N GLN A 144 13.26 -10.94 8.81
CA GLN A 144 11.82 -11.10 9.06
C GLN A 144 11.38 -12.55 8.87
N ILE A 145 11.79 -13.19 7.77
CA ILE A 145 11.44 -14.60 7.49
C ILE A 145 12.08 -15.54 8.53
N ALA A 146 13.32 -15.26 8.93
CA ALA A 146 14.02 -16.04 9.93
C ALA A 146 13.37 -15.92 11.33
N ALA A 147 12.96 -14.71 11.72
CA ALA A 147 12.19 -14.51 12.94
C ALA A 147 10.82 -15.21 12.88
N ALA A 148 10.12 -15.14 11.74
CA ALA A 148 8.86 -15.83 11.52
C ALA A 148 9.00 -17.36 11.65
N ALA A 149 10.06 -17.94 11.08
CA ALA A 149 10.33 -19.37 11.19
C ALA A 149 10.57 -19.80 12.65
N GLU A 150 11.28 -19.00 13.43
CA GLU A 150 11.54 -19.27 14.85
C GLU A 150 10.32 -19.05 15.73
N LEU A 151 9.47 -18.06 15.44
CA LEU A 151 8.16 -17.91 16.06
C LEU A 151 7.27 -19.13 15.75
N TYR A 152 7.27 -19.59 14.50
CA TYR A 152 6.54 -20.80 14.10
C TYR A 152 6.99 -22.05 14.87
N ASN A 153 8.30 -22.23 15.07
CA ASN A 153 8.88 -23.31 15.87
C ASN A 153 8.49 -23.24 17.35
N ARG A 154 7.99 -22.09 17.82
CA ARG A 154 7.52 -21.84 19.20
C ARG A 154 6.00 -21.75 19.29
N ASP A 155 5.31 -22.43 18.38
CA ASP A 155 3.85 -22.52 18.33
C ASP A 155 3.11 -21.18 18.15
N TRP A 156 3.79 -20.18 17.61
CA TRP A 156 3.12 -19.01 17.05
C TRP A 156 2.68 -19.29 15.62
N ARG A 157 1.50 -18.80 15.26
CA ARG A 157 0.95 -18.87 13.91
C ARG A 157 0.56 -17.47 13.48
N TYR A 158 0.88 -17.12 12.24
CA TYR A 158 0.51 -15.82 11.70
C TYR A 158 -0.86 -15.93 11.04
N HIS A 159 -1.79 -15.06 11.43
CA HIS A 159 -3.12 -15.01 10.85
C HIS A 159 -3.15 -14.01 9.69
N MET A 160 -3.44 -14.47 8.48
CA MET A 160 -3.27 -13.67 7.26
C MET A 160 -4.23 -12.48 7.16
N GLU A 161 -5.46 -12.60 7.68
CA GLU A 161 -6.46 -11.52 7.64
C GLU A 161 -6.28 -10.50 8.78
N GLU A 162 -6.22 -10.97 10.03
CA GLU A 162 -5.93 -10.13 11.20
C GLU A 162 -4.51 -9.54 11.19
N LYS A 163 -3.57 -10.12 10.42
CA LYS A 163 -2.16 -9.69 10.28
C LYS A 163 -1.41 -9.64 11.61
N VAL A 164 -1.61 -10.66 12.44
CA VAL A 164 -1.06 -10.77 13.80
C VAL A 164 -0.57 -12.18 14.09
N TRP A 165 0.42 -12.26 14.98
CA TRP A 165 0.89 -13.52 15.54
C TRP A 165 -0.03 -13.96 16.67
N ILE A 166 -0.47 -15.21 16.60
CA ILE A 166 -1.39 -15.85 17.56
C ILE A 166 -0.72 -17.12 18.10
N SER A 167 -0.86 -17.37 19.39
CA SER A 167 -0.48 -18.65 20.02
C SER A 167 -1.50 -19.06 21.06
N GLN A 168 -1.68 -20.37 21.27
CA GLN A 168 -2.62 -20.87 22.26
C GLN A 168 -2.22 -20.41 23.67
N ALA A 169 -3.16 -19.88 24.45
CA ALA A 169 -2.87 -19.50 25.83
C ALA A 169 -2.60 -20.77 26.68
N PRO A 170 -1.43 -20.87 27.35
CA PRO A 170 -1.06 -22.04 28.12
C PRO A 170 -2.00 -22.21 29.31
N GLY A 171 -2.45 -23.44 29.54
CA GLY A 171 -3.36 -23.78 30.64
C GLY A 171 -4.82 -23.40 30.42
N MET A 172 -5.19 -22.78 29.30
CA MET A 172 -6.58 -22.49 28.96
C MET A 172 -7.19 -23.63 28.13
N PRO A 173 -8.40 -24.10 28.48
CA PRO A 173 -9.05 -25.18 27.73
C PRO A 173 -9.45 -24.70 26.33
N MET A 174 -9.28 -25.57 25.34
CA MET A 174 -9.91 -25.40 24.03
C MET A 174 -11.41 -25.65 24.20
N VAL A 175 -12.24 -24.72 23.75
CA VAL A 175 -13.70 -24.83 23.81
C VAL A 175 -14.19 -25.81 22.75
N GLU A 176 -13.58 -25.76 21.57
CA GLU A 176 -13.97 -26.59 20.43
C GLU A 176 -12.78 -26.79 19.49
N LYS A 177 -12.64 -27.98 18.94
CA LYS A 177 -11.61 -28.30 17.93
C LYS A 177 -12.18 -29.25 16.90
N THR A 178 -12.09 -28.85 15.64
CA THR A 178 -12.49 -29.64 14.48
C THR A 178 -11.31 -29.79 13.51
N SER A 179 -11.54 -30.43 12.36
CA SER A 179 -10.54 -30.54 11.30
C SER A 179 -10.29 -29.24 10.54
N THR A 180 -11.21 -28.27 10.59
CA THR A 180 -11.12 -27.02 9.82
C THR A 180 -10.92 -25.78 10.69
N TYR A 181 -11.34 -25.82 11.94
CA TYR A 181 -11.20 -24.70 12.87
C TYR A 181 -11.06 -25.16 14.32
N GLU A 182 -10.66 -24.23 15.18
CA GLU A 182 -10.73 -24.36 16.63
C GLU A 182 -11.22 -23.06 17.29
N ARG A 183 -11.73 -23.17 18.51
CA ARG A 183 -12.19 -22.04 19.31
C ARG A 183 -11.67 -22.17 20.72
N GLY A 184 -11.10 -21.08 21.24
CA GLY A 184 -10.48 -21.06 22.56
C GLY A 184 -9.91 -19.68 22.88
N THR A 185 -9.14 -19.62 23.98
CA THR A 185 -8.39 -18.42 24.36
C THR A 185 -6.99 -18.47 23.78
N TYR A 186 -6.60 -17.42 23.06
CA TYR A 186 -5.30 -17.27 22.43
C TYR A 186 -4.62 -15.98 22.87
N TYR A 187 -3.29 -15.98 22.88
CA TYR A 187 -2.50 -14.77 22.93
C TYR A 187 -2.30 -14.21 21.53
N PHE A 188 -2.63 -12.93 21.39
CA PHE A 188 -2.32 -12.10 20.24
C PHE A 188 -1.14 -11.21 20.60
N PHE A 189 -0.11 -11.14 19.76
CA PHE A 189 0.91 -10.11 19.94
C PHE A 189 0.46 -8.79 19.32
N ASP A 190 0.14 -7.83 20.17
CA ASP A 190 -0.22 -6.47 19.79
C ASP A 190 1.06 -5.64 19.59
N ALA A 191 1.45 -5.46 18.33
CA ALA A 191 2.65 -4.71 17.97
C ALA A 191 2.54 -3.20 18.27
N HIS A 192 1.33 -2.63 18.31
CA HIS A 192 1.15 -1.21 18.59
C HIS A 192 1.39 -0.89 20.07
N ASN A 193 0.88 -1.75 20.95
CA ASN A 193 1.07 -1.61 22.41
C ASN A 193 2.24 -2.46 22.95
N TRP A 194 2.96 -3.15 22.07
CA TRP A 194 4.08 -4.04 22.36
C TRP A 194 3.80 -5.05 23.50
N ARG A 195 2.69 -5.79 23.41
CA ARG A 195 2.26 -6.72 24.47
C ARG A 195 1.47 -7.91 23.96
N LYS A 196 1.42 -8.99 24.75
CA LYS A 196 0.49 -10.10 24.51
C LYS A 196 -0.88 -9.77 25.09
N VAL A 197 -1.93 -10.01 24.32
CA VAL A 197 -3.32 -9.81 24.73
C VAL A 197 -4.06 -11.14 24.61
N ALA A 198 -4.67 -11.59 25.70
CA ALA A 198 -5.52 -12.78 25.68
C ALA A 198 -6.90 -12.44 25.09
N LYS A 199 -7.37 -13.23 24.13
CA LYS A 199 -8.68 -13.08 23.51
C LYS A 199 -9.31 -14.45 23.25
N GLU A 200 -10.62 -14.55 23.41
CA GLU A 200 -11.38 -15.65 22.81
C GLU A 200 -11.43 -15.46 21.30
N PHE A 201 -11.14 -16.51 20.55
CA PHE A 201 -11.08 -16.42 19.09
C PHE A 201 -11.55 -17.71 18.43
N HIS A 202 -12.23 -17.55 17.30
CA HIS A 202 -12.56 -18.64 16.38
C HIS A 202 -11.50 -18.67 15.28
N LEU A 203 -10.63 -19.65 15.33
CA LEU A 203 -9.46 -19.77 14.48
C LEU A 203 -9.72 -20.76 13.35
N ASP A 204 -9.98 -20.24 12.16
CA ASP A 204 -10.07 -21.02 10.92
C ASP A 204 -8.64 -21.32 10.40
N TYR A 205 -8.31 -22.61 10.24
CA TYR A 205 -6.97 -23.00 9.80
C TYR A 205 -6.63 -22.54 8.38
N SER A 206 -7.64 -22.27 7.52
CA SER A 206 -7.41 -21.74 6.18
C SER A 206 -6.88 -20.29 6.19
N LYS A 207 -7.04 -19.58 7.32
CA LYS A 207 -6.56 -18.21 7.51
C LYS A 207 -5.19 -18.13 8.17
N LEU A 208 -4.62 -19.28 8.57
CA LEU A 208 -3.28 -19.37 9.11
C LEU A 208 -2.26 -19.54 8.00
N GLU A 209 -1.16 -18.80 8.12
CA GLU A 209 -0.03 -18.98 7.23
C GLU A 209 0.73 -20.28 7.56
N GLY A 210 1.22 -20.93 6.50
CA GLY A 210 2.03 -22.13 6.61
C GLY A 210 3.42 -21.84 7.20
N ARG A 211 4.25 -22.89 7.31
CA ARG A 211 5.63 -22.74 7.77
C ARG A 211 6.41 -21.81 6.82
N PRO A 212 7.02 -20.72 7.32
CA PRO A 212 7.84 -19.82 6.51
C PRO A 212 8.98 -20.58 5.84
N GLN A 213 9.18 -20.33 4.54
CA GLN A 213 10.27 -20.92 3.76
C GLN A 213 11.44 -19.95 3.72
N LEU A 214 12.57 -20.37 4.30
CA LEU A 214 13.80 -19.59 4.23
C LEU A 214 14.38 -19.66 2.81
N PRO A 215 14.77 -18.52 2.22
CA PRO A 215 15.48 -18.54 0.94
C PRO A 215 16.77 -19.38 1.06
N PRO A 216 17.11 -20.20 0.05
CA PRO A 216 18.21 -21.16 0.15
C PRO A 216 19.59 -20.52 0.37
N HIS A 217 19.78 -19.25 -0.02
CA HIS A 217 21.02 -18.50 0.16
C HIS A 217 21.26 -18.00 1.60
N VAL A 218 20.28 -18.16 2.50
CA VAL A 218 20.36 -17.71 3.91
C VAL A 218 20.91 -18.81 4.82
N LEU A 219 20.87 -20.07 4.36
CA LEU A 219 21.24 -21.25 5.15
C LEU A 219 22.73 -21.63 5.03
N SER A 220 23.56 -20.84 4.33
CA SER A 220 24.99 -21.08 4.13
C SER A 220 25.88 -20.28 5.07
#